data_AF-A0A8J1YSX9-F1
#
_entry.id   AF-A0A8J1YSX9-F1
#
_cell.length_a   1.000
_cell.length_b   1.000
_cell.length_c   1.000
_cell.angle_alpha   90.00
_cell.angle_beta   90.00
_cell.angle_gamma   90.00
#
_symmetry.space_group_name_H-M   'P 1'
#
loop_
_entity.id
_entity.type
_entity.pdbx_description
1 polymer ?
#
loop_
_entity_poly.entity_id
_entity_poly.type
_entity_poly.pdbx_seq_one_letter_code
_entity_poly.pdbx_strand_id
1 'polypeptide(L)'
;MSSRFPPIPPSSLTPEQRTTYDQASSALDKTLGNLFIIKNEDEAFVGNFAPLLYTPPFMMTFIHYFVALGTLPGFSVKAREVVILTLGHHFHAPYVSYSHQSQAKANGLSEAQIKALTKGQKPGQEDGLDEEMDVAYDMTMEA
;
A
#
# COMPACT_ATOMS: atom_id res chain seq x y z
N MET A 1 20.80 3.18 0.71
CA MET A 1 20.30 2.74 -0.61
C MET A 1 19.93 4.01 -1.39
N SER A 2 20.67 4.36 -2.44
CA SER A 2 20.25 5.46 -3.34
C SER A 2 19.05 4.99 -4.15
N SER A 3 17.90 5.64 -3.97
CA SER A 3 16.69 5.32 -4.76
C SER A 3 16.91 5.67 -6.22
N ARG A 4 16.47 4.80 -7.15
CA ARG A 4 16.41 5.09 -8.60
C ARG A 4 15.60 6.36 -8.90
N PHE A 5 14.63 6.68 -8.02
CA PHE A 5 13.88 7.92 -7.99
C PHE A 5 14.02 8.56 -6.61
N PRO A 6 14.98 9.48 -6.41
CA PRO A 6 15.15 10.11 -5.11
C PRO A 6 13.87 10.87 -4.69
N PRO A 7 13.44 10.79 -3.42
CA PRO A 7 12.39 11.65 -2.91
C PRO A 7 12.72 13.13 -3.17
N ILE A 8 11.75 13.89 -3.69
CA ILE A 8 11.91 15.33 -3.96
C ILE A 8 11.26 16.10 -2.80
N PRO A 9 12.02 16.85 -1.99
CA PRO A 9 11.45 17.63 -0.90
C PRO A 9 10.63 18.81 -1.44
N PRO A 10 9.62 19.30 -0.70
CA PRO A 10 8.77 20.41 -1.15
C PRO A 10 9.54 21.67 -1.56
N SER A 11 10.70 21.92 -0.95
CA SER A 11 11.59 23.05 -1.25
C SER A 11 12.24 22.98 -2.64
N SER A 12 12.25 21.81 -3.28
CA SER A 12 12.90 21.55 -4.57
C SER A 12 11.91 21.22 -5.69
N LEU A 13 10.60 21.36 -5.43
CA LEU A 13 9.58 21.08 -6.42
C LEU A 13 9.53 22.17 -7.50
N THR A 14 9.38 21.74 -8.75
CA THR A 14 8.92 22.65 -9.81
C THR A 14 7.48 23.11 -9.56
N PRO A 15 7.00 24.18 -10.21
CA PRO A 15 5.61 24.64 -10.04
C PRO A 15 4.56 23.56 -10.34
N GLU A 16 4.76 22.75 -11.39
CA GLU A 16 3.84 21.66 -11.74
C GLU A 16 3.84 20.57 -10.66
N GLN A 17 5.02 20.14 -10.22
CA GLN A 17 5.14 19.15 -9.14
C GLN A 17 4.56 19.67 -7.83
N ARG A 18 4.69 20.97 -7.54
CA ARG A 18 4.14 21.58 -6.33
C ARG A 18 2.62 21.48 -6.29
N THR A 19 1.95 21.81 -7.38
CA THR A 19 0.49 21.68 -7.48
C THR A 19 0.04 20.23 -7.28
N THR A 20 0.68 19.27 -7.95
CA THR A 20 0.36 17.84 -7.77
C THR A 20 0.69 17.34 -6.37
N TYR A 21 1.81 17.79 -5.78
CA TYR A 21 2.21 17.42 -4.42
C TYR A 21 1.15 17.83 -3.39
N ASP A 22 0.65 19.06 -3.47
CA ASP A 22 -0.38 19.55 -2.55
C ASP A 22 -1.69 18.77 -2.69
N GLN A 23 -2.11 18.50 -3.93
CA GLN A 23 -3.32 17.72 -4.24
C GLN A 23 -3.19 16.27 -3.76
N ALA A 24 -2.08 15.61 -4.09
CA ALA A 24 -1.80 14.24 -3.71
C ALA A 24 -1.69 14.10 -2.18
N SER A 25 -1.02 15.04 -1.51
CA SER A 25 -0.92 15.06 -0.04
C SER A 25 -2.30 15.10 0.58
N SER A 26 -3.15 16.05 0.17
CA SER A 26 -4.51 16.16 0.70
C SER A 26 -5.36 14.92 0.44
N ALA A 27 -5.22 14.29 -0.73
CA ALA A 27 -5.94 13.06 -1.05
C ALA A 27 -5.47 11.88 -0.21
N LEU A 28 -4.16 11.66 -0.11
CA LEU A 28 -3.58 10.55 0.64
C LEU A 28 -3.80 10.69 2.15
N ASP A 29 -3.72 11.90 2.70
CA ASP A 29 -4.02 12.14 4.12
C ASP A 29 -5.48 11.77 4.45
N LYS A 30 -6.42 12.06 3.55
CA LYS A 30 -7.84 11.69 3.73
C LYS A 30 -8.08 10.20 3.59
N THR A 31 -7.38 9.53 2.68
CA THR A 31 -7.60 8.10 2.39
C THR A 31 -6.85 7.19 3.36
N LEU A 32 -5.62 7.52 3.70
CA LEU A 32 -4.67 6.63 4.39
C LEU A 32 -4.30 7.15 5.79
N GLY A 33 -4.53 8.44 6.07
CA GLY A 33 -4.16 9.07 7.33
C GLY A 33 -2.70 8.79 7.70
N ASN A 34 -2.49 8.36 8.95
CA ASN A 34 -1.16 8.10 9.51
C ASN A 34 -0.87 6.59 9.69
N LEU A 35 -1.47 5.72 8.86
CA LEU A 35 -1.31 4.26 9.00
C LEU A 35 0.13 3.79 8.74
N PHE A 36 0.86 4.48 7.86
CA PHE A 36 2.25 4.19 7.54
C PHE A 36 2.95 5.43 6.97
N ILE A 37 4.27 5.35 6.83
CA ILE A 37 5.11 6.45 6.37
C ILE A 37 4.93 6.63 4.85
N ILE A 38 4.22 7.69 4.47
CA ILE A 38 4.02 8.13 3.07
C ILE A 38 5.02 9.22 2.69
N LYS A 39 5.51 9.98 3.68
CA LYS A 39 6.53 11.02 3.53
C LYS A 39 7.66 10.84 4.54
N ASN A 40 8.89 11.21 4.16
CA ASN A 40 10.03 11.22 5.08
C ASN A 40 10.07 12.51 5.92
N GLU A 41 11.12 12.67 6.73
CA GLU A 41 11.34 13.84 7.60
C GLU A 41 11.48 15.17 6.84
N ASP A 42 11.85 15.12 5.55
CA ASP A 42 11.93 16.29 4.66
C ASP A 42 10.60 16.58 3.95
N GLU A 43 9.50 15.94 4.38
CA GLU A 43 8.18 16.01 3.74
C GLU A 43 8.16 15.48 2.29
N ALA A 44 9.19 14.76 1.86
CA ALA A 44 9.24 14.18 0.52
C ALA A 44 8.48 12.85 0.49
N PHE A 45 7.68 12.62 -0.57
CA PHE A 45 7.01 11.33 -0.76
C PHE A 45 8.02 10.18 -0.83
N VAL A 46 7.69 9.04 -0.24
CA VAL A 46 8.50 7.81 -0.25
C VAL A 46 7.76 6.65 -0.90
N GLY A 47 8.46 5.51 -1.05
CA GLY A 47 7.87 4.29 -1.58
C GLY A 47 7.41 4.41 -3.03
N ASN A 48 6.19 3.94 -3.31
CA ASN A 48 5.61 4.04 -4.65
C ASN A 48 5.19 5.48 -5.03
N PHE A 49 5.05 6.38 -4.06
CA PHE A 49 4.62 7.77 -4.34
C PHE A 49 5.77 8.66 -4.83
N ALA A 50 7.00 8.39 -4.37
CA ALA A 50 8.20 9.12 -4.82
C ALA A 50 8.37 9.15 -6.35
N PRO A 51 8.37 8.00 -7.07
CA PRO A 51 8.51 8.01 -8.53
C PRO A 51 7.33 8.67 -9.26
N LEU A 52 6.11 8.66 -8.69
CA LEU A 52 4.94 9.24 -9.35
C LEU A 52 5.04 10.77 -9.48
N LEU A 53 5.72 11.44 -8.54
CA LEU A 53 5.91 12.89 -8.58
C LEU A 53 6.87 13.34 -9.70
N TYR A 54 7.62 12.43 -10.30
CA TYR A 54 8.36 12.70 -11.54
C TYR A 54 7.46 12.79 -12.78
N THR A 55 6.20 12.36 -12.66
CA THR A 55 5.18 12.38 -13.71
C THR A 55 3.86 12.96 -13.17
N PRO A 56 3.78 14.28 -12.90
CA PRO A 56 2.69 14.86 -12.11
C PRO A 56 1.27 14.57 -12.62
N PRO A 57 0.98 14.62 -13.93
CA PRO A 57 -0.35 14.27 -14.44
C PRO A 57 -0.74 12.81 -14.15
N PHE A 58 0.23 11.90 -14.19
CA PHE A 58 -0.01 10.47 -13.95
C PHE A 58 -0.25 10.16 -12.47
N MET A 59 0.41 10.87 -11.55
CA MET A 59 0.24 10.65 -10.11
C MET A 59 -1.22 10.77 -9.66
N MET A 60 -1.92 11.81 -10.12
CA MET A 60 -3.32 12.01 -9.75
C MET A 60 -4.24 10.96 -10.35
N THR A 61 -4.00 10.54 -11.60
CA THR A 61 -4.73 9.42 -12.20
C THR A 61 -4.52 8.14 -11.41
N PHE A 62 -3.29 7.86 -10.99
CA PHE A 62 -2.96 6.70 -10.16
C PHE A 62 -3.69 6.74 -8.82
N ILE A 63 -3.70 7.88 -8.11
CA ILE A 63 -4.40 8.02 -6.82
C ILE A 63 -5.90 7.77 -6.98
N HIS A 64 -6.55 8.35 -7.99
CA HIS A 64 -7.98 8.11 -8.24
C HIS A 64 -8.27 6.64 -8.53
N TYR A 65 -7.45 6.00 -9.36
CA TYR A 65 -7.57 4.57 -9.66
C TYR A 65 -7.42 3.72 -8.39
N PHE A 66 -6.38 3.98 -7.60
CA PHE A 66 -6.13 3.30 -6.33
C PHE A 66 -7.29 3.42 -5.34
N VAL A 67 -7.82 4.63 -5.14
CA VAL A 67 -8.97 4.87 -4.23
C VAL A 67 -10.23 4.15 -4.72
N ALA A 68 -10.49 4.18 -6.04
CA ALA A 68 -11.63 3.48 -6.61
C ALA A 68 -11.51 1.97 -6.43
N LEU A 69 -10.32 1.40 -6.69
CA LEU A 69 -10.05 -0.03 -6.50
C LEU A 69 -10.24 -0.45 -5.03
N GLY A 70 -9.75 0.38 -4.09
CA GLY A 70 -9.87 0.14 -2.65
C GLY A 70 -11.31 0.21 -2.11
N THR A 71 -12.26 0.74 -2.87
CA THR A 71 -13.67 0.90 -2.45
C THR A 71 -14.67 0.06 -3.25
N LEU A 72 -14.19 -0.81 -4.16
CA LEU A 72 -15.08 -1.69 -4.91
C LEU A 72 -15.93 -2.57 -3.96
N PRO A 73 -17.19 -2.88 -4.30
CA PRO A 73 -17.99 -3.84 -3.54
C PRO A 73 -17.59 -5.28 -3.86
N GLY A 74 -18.06 -6.23 -3.04
CA GLY A 74 -17.96 -7.67 -3.32
C GLY A 74 -16.66 -8.35 -2.90
N PHE A 75 -15.73 -7.61 -2.28
CA PHE A 75 -14.50 -8.16 -1.72
C PHE A 75 -14.19 -7.45 -0.41
N SER A 76 -14.13 -8.18 0.71
CA SER A 76 -13.92 -7.56 2.01
C SER A 76 -12.53 -6.93 2.13
N VAL A 77 -12.43 -5.95 3.02
CA VAL A 77 -11.16 -5.26 3.28
C VAL A 77 -10.11 -6.24 3.83
N LYS A 78 -10.51 -7.20 4.67
CA LYS A 78 -9.59 -8.23 5.18
C LYS A 78 -9.07 -9.13 4.07
N ALA A 79 -9.95 -9.60 3.17
CA ALA A 79 -9.56 -10.43 2.05
C ALA A 79 -8.62 -9.69 1.07
N ARG A 80 -8.82 -8.37 0.88
CA ARG A 80 -7.86 -7.52 0.13
C ARG A 80 -6.47 -7.54 0.75
N GLU A 81 -6.38 -7.35 2.07
CA GLU A 81 -5.09 -7.34 2.76
C GLU A 81 -4.40 -8.70 2.69
N VAL A 82 -5.15 -9.81 2.72
CA VAL A 82 -4.60 -11.16 2.48
C VAL A 82 -3.94 -11.26 1.10
N VAL A 83 -4.63 -10.81 0.05
CA VAL A 83 -4.08 -10.81 -1.31
C VAL A 83 -2.84 -9.93 -1.40
N ILE A 84 -2.92 -8.70 -0.86
CA ILE A 84 -1.83 -7.72 -0.99
C ILE A 84 -0.59 -8.16 -0.22
N LEU A 85 -0.73 -8.69 1.00
CA LEU A 85 0.41 -9.18 1.79
C LEU A 85 1.08 -10.39 1.12
N THR A 86 0.28 -11.31 0.58
CA THR A 86 0.80 -12.53 -0.06
C THR A 86 1.48 -12.22 -1.40
N LEU A 87 0.87 -11.39 -2.25
CA LEU A 87 1.51 -10.94 -3.50
C LEU A 87 2.70 -10.01 -3.23
N GLY A 88 2.66 -9.22 -2.17
CA GLY A 88 3.80 -8.41 -1.72
C GLY A 88 5.03 -9.27 -1.39
N HIS A 89 4.81 -10.45 -0.78
CA HIS A 89 5.84 -11.45 -0.60
C HIS A 89 6.35 -12.01 -1.93
N HIS A 90 5.42 -12.50 -2.78
CA HIS A 90 5.73 -13.13 -4.07
C HIS A 90 6.55 -12.22 -4.99
N PHE A 91 6.13 -10.96 -5.17
CA PHE A 91 6.80 -9.99 -6.04
C PHE A 91 7.97 -9.27 -5.37
N HIS A 92 8.37 -9.67 -4.15
CA HIS A 92 9.43 -9.03 -3.38
C HIS A 92 9.26 -7.50 -3.28
N ALA A 93 8.07 -7.05 -2.88
CA ALA A 93 7.67 -5.65 -2.83
C ALA A 93 7.71 -5.10 -1.39
N PRO A 94 8.90 -4.76 -0.83
CA PRO A 94 9.06 -4.48 0.60
C PRO A 94 8.26 -3.28 1.08
N TYR A 95 8.11 -2.23 0.27
CA TYR A 95 7.30 -1.08 0.65
C TYR A 95 5.80 -1.42 0.72
N VAL A 96 5.30 -2.26 -0.20
CA VAL A 96 3.92 -2.75 -0.18
C VAL A 96 3.71 -3.63 1.04
N SER A 97 4.59 -4.60 1.30
CA SER A 97 4.50 -5.44 2.50
C SER A 97 4.57 -4.59 3.77
N TYR A 98 5.42 -3.56 3.84
CA TYR A 98 5.49 -2.64 4.97
C TYR A 98 4.18 -1.87 5.20
N SER A 99 3.66 -1.19 4.16
CA SER A 99 2.48 -0.34 4.30
C SER A 99 1.22 -1.14 4.61
N HIS A 100 1.09 -2.33 4.02
CA HIS A 100 -0.08 -3.18 4.20
C HIS A 100 -0.06 -3.99 5.50
N GLN A 101 1.08 -4.19 6.15
CA GLN A 101 1.09 -4.73 7.52
C GLN A 101 0.32 -3.84 8.50
N SER A 102 0.52 -2.51 8.43
CA SER A 102 -0.23 -1.56 9.25
C SER A 102 -1.72 -1.53 8.91
N GLN A 103 -2.06 -1.55 7.62
CA GLN A 103 -3.44 -1.53 7.16
C GLN A 103 -4.18 -2.83 7.54
N ALA A 104 -3.58 -3.99 7.32
CA ALA A 104 -4.09 -5.28 7.76
C ALA A 104 -4.41 -5.30 9.26
N LYS A 105 -3.49 -4.78 10.08
CA LYS A 105 -3.68 -4.67 11.53
C LYS A 105 -4.84 -3.73 11.87
N ALA A 106 -4.93 -2.57 11.23
CA ALA A 106 -6.04 -1.63 11.43
C ALA A 106 -7.40 -2.21 11.00
N ASN A 107 -7.40 -3.10 10.01
CA ASN A 107 -8.58 -3.80 9.51
C ASN A 107 -8.90 -5.09 10.28
N GLY A 108 -8.13 -5.42 11.32
CA GLY A 108 -8.42 -6.52 12.25
C GLY A 108 -7.92 -7.89 11.83
N LEU A 109 -6.86 -7.96 11.01
CA LEU A 109 -6.02 -9.16 10.94
C LEU A 109 -5.12 -9.24 12.18
N SER A 110 -4.89 -10.44 12.68
CA SER A 110 -4.00 -10.67 13.82
C SER A 110 -2.52 -10.50 13.42
N GLU A 111 -1.65 -10.34 14.41
CA GLU A 111 -0.21 -10.31 14.15
C GLU A 111 0.33 -11.64 13.61
N ALA A 112 -0.26 -12.77 14.02
CA ALA A 112 0.17 -14.08 13.53
C ALA A 112 -0.27 -14.32 12.08
N GLN A 113 -1.49 -13.91 11.70
CA GLN A 113 -1.95 -13.90 10.32
C GLN A 113 -1.04 -13.05 9.43
N ILE A 114 -0.80 -11.80 9.83
CA ILE A 114 0.07 -10.86 9.09
C ILE A 114 1.49 -11.44 8.92
N LYS A 115 2.06 -12.03 9.98
CA LYS A 115 3.39 -12.64 9.95
C LYS A 115 3.46 -13.86 9.03
N ALA A 116 2.41 -14.66 8.93
CA ALA A 116 2.35 -15.79 8.01
C ALA A 116 2.26 -15.30 6.55
N LEU A 117 1.32 -14.39 6.27
CA LEU A 117 1.05 -13.87 4.94
C LEU A 117 2.26 -13.13 4.32
N THR A 118 2.96 -12.34 5.13
CA THR A 118 4.21 -11.65 4.70
C THR A 118 5.36 -12.61 4.38
N LYS A 119 5.25 -13.88 4.77
CA LYS A 119 6.16 -14.96 4.41
C LYS A 119 5.62 -15.87 3.30
N GLY A 120 4.50 -15.50 2.69
CA GLY A 120 3.80 -16.32 1.69
C GLY A 120 3.15 -17.58 2.30
N GLN A 121 2.99 -17.65 3.62
CA GLN A 121 2.48 -18.81 4.32
C GLN A 121 1.01 -18.61 4.70
N LYS A 122 0.21 -19.67 4.60
CA LYS A 122 -1.15 -19.71 5.11
C LYS A 122 -1.13 -19.68 6.65
N PRO A 123 -1.94 -18.84 7.31
CA PRO A 123 -2.07 -18.87 8.78
C PRO A 123 -2.47 -20.26 9.29
N GLY A 124 -1.96 -20.63 10.47
CA GLY A 124 -2.21 -21.94 11.08
C GLY A 124 -3.63 -22.08 11.65
N GLN A 125 -4.04 -23.30 11.99
CA GLN A 125 -5.42 -23.63 12.41
C GLN A 125 -5.93 -22.82 13.62
N GLU A 126 -5.06 -22.49 14.57
CA GLU A 126 -5.44 -21.74 15.78
C GLU A 126 -5.83 -20.28 15.50
N ASP A 127 -5.39 -19.74 14.36
CA ASP A 127 -5.62 -18.35 13.94
C ASP A 127 -5.84 -18.29 12.42
N GLY A 128 -6.71 -19.19 11.97
CA GLY A 128 -6.98 -19.43 10.56
C GLY A 128 -7.65 -18.26 9.87
N LEU A 129 -7.69 -18.33 8.55
CA LEU A 129 -8.49 -17.44 7.73
C LEU A 129 -9.95 -17.92 7.73
N ASP A 130 -10.89 -16.98 7.64
CA ASP A 130 -12.28 -17.32 7.34
C ASP A 130 -12.42 -17.70 5.86
N GLU A 131 -13.58 -18.18 5.45
CA GLU A 131 -13.82 -18.71 4.09
C GLU A 131 -13.43 -17.72 2.97
N GLU A 132 -13.78 -16.43 3.11
CA GLU A 132 -13.47 -15.42 2.09
C GLU A 132 -11.96 -15.14 2.03
N MET A 133 -11.32 -14.97 3.19
CA MET A 133 -9.87 -14.79 3.27
C MET A 133 -9.10 -16.03 2.77
N ASP A 134 -9.65 -17.23 2.99
CA ASP A 134 -9.05 -18.50 2.57
C ASP A 134 -8.99 -18.60 1.04
N VAL A 135 -10.12 -18.34 0.38
CA VAL A 135 -10.22 -18.26 -1.09
C VAL A 135 -9.29 -17.16 -1.62
N ALA A 136 -9.24 -16.01 -0.95
CA ALA A 136 -8.37 -14.91 -1.33
C ALA A 136 -6.89 -15.29 -1.29
N TYR A 137 -6.44 -16.03 -0.27
CA TYR A 137 -5.08 -16.57 -0.21
C TYR A 137 -4.82 -17.56 -1.35
N ASP A 138 -5.73 -18.52 -1.56
CA ASP A 138 -5.54 -19.58 -2.56
C ASP A 138 -5.40 -19.02 -3.99
N MET A 139 -6.15 -17.96 -4.34
CA MET A 139 -6.00 -17.28 -5.64
C MET A 139 -4.61 -16.69 -5.88
N THR A 140 -3.87 -16.35 -4.81
CA THR A 140 -2.51 -15.81 -4.96
C THR A 140 -1.45 -16.88 -5.20
N MET A 141 -1.78 -18.16 -5.03
CA MET A 141 -0.84 -19.26 -5.22
C MET A 141 -0.59 -19.58 -6.71
N GLU A 142 -1.42 -19.05 -7.61
CA GLU A 142 -1.27 -19.19 -9.07
C GLU A 142 -0.42 -18.06 -9.71
N ALA A 143 0.02 -17.08 -8.91
CA ALA A 143 0.75 -15.90 -9.37
C ALA A 143 2.21 -16.18 -9.76
#